data_AF-A0A3E0WDN1-F1
#
_entry.id   AF-A0A3E0WDN1-F1
#
_cell.length_a   1.000
_cell.length_b   1.000
_cell.length_c   1.000
_cell.angle_alpha   90.00
_cell.angle_beta   90.00
_cell.angle_gamma   90.00
#
_symmetry.space_group_name_H-M   'P 1'
#
loop_
_entity.id
_entity.type
_entity.pdbx_description
1 polymer ?
#
loop_
_entity_poly.entity_id
_entity_poly.type
_entity_poly.pdbx_seq_one_letter_code
_entity_poly.pdbx_strand_id
1 'polypeptide(L)'
;MQVSHAARAAAASFDDPNLVSSAGVLPIMRLAENAGLRSLVDRWLSVPTDKGANAGLKVSTLVAGMVAGADSIDDMAVLRHGGMARLFTSIYAPSTLGSFLRSFTFGHVRQLDAVASRMLINLAGHAPIVPAPADGGLVFVDVDDTIIPVHGPKKQGAGFGYSGVRGLNALLATVSTSTSAPVVIAHRLRKGAAG
;
A
#
# COMPACT_ATOMS: atom_id res chain seq x y z
N MET A 1 37.19 10.64 36.02
CA MET A 1 36.76 10.86 34.63
C MET A 1 35.42 10.16 34.46
N GLN A 2 34.31 10.90 34.53
CA GLN A 2 32.96 10.36 34.29
C GLN A 2 32.70 10.36 32.78
N VAL A 3 32.29 9.21 32.23
CA VAL A 3 31.86 9.09 30.83
C VAL A 3 30.39 9.49 30.71
N SER A 4 30.10 10.50 29.88
CA SER A 4 28.80 11.15 29.72
C SER A 4 28.03 10.71 28.46
N HIS A 5 28.00 9.41 28.16
CA HIS A 5 27.25 8.90 27.03
C HIS A 5 26.18 7.91 27.49
N ALA A 6 24.91 8.32 27.40
CA ALA A 6 23.80 7.38 27.31
C ALA A 6 23.79 6.82 25.88
N ALA A 7 23.83 5.49 25.73
CA ALA A 7 23.69 4.84 24.44
C ALA A 7 22.35 5.25 23.81
N ARG A 8 22.38 6.13 22.81
CA ARG A 8 21.18 6.82 22.31
C ARG A 8 20.30 5.97 21.39
N ALA A 9 20.68 4.72 21.12
CA ALA A 9 19.84 3.68 20.54
C ALA A 9 20.53 2.32 20.74
N ALA A 10 19.89 1.41 21.48
CA ALA A 10 20.21 -0.01 21.40
C ALA A 10 19.41 -0.59 20.23
N ALA A 11 20.09 -1.03 19.17
CA ALA A 11 19.47 -1.80 18.10
C ALA A 11 19.66 -3.28 18.42
N ALA A 12 18.56 -4.00 18.64
CA ALA A 12 18.58 -5.46 18.69
C ALA A 12 18.37 -5.99 17.28
N SER A 13 19.38 -6.65 16.70
CA SER A 13 19.23 -7.40 15.46
C SER A 13 19.01 -8.87 15.80
N PHE A 14 17.89 -9.43 15.39
CA PHE A 14 17.67 -10.86 15.41
C PHE A 14 18.14 -11.44 14.08
N ASP A 15 19.27 -12.14 14.08
CA ASP A 15 19.93 -12.74 12.92
C ASP A 15 19.85 -14.28 12.90
N ASP A 16 19.04 -14.87 13.80
CA ASP A 16 18.79 -16.31 13.79
C ASP A 16 18.16 -16.72 12.44
N PRO A 17 18.83 -17.59 11.65
CA PRO A 17 18.35 -17.99 10.34
C PRO A 17 17.08 -18.86 10.38
N ASN A 18 16.65 -19.29 11.57
CA ASN A 18 15.44 -20.06 11.80
C ASN A 18 14.27 -19.22 12.32
N LEU A 19 14.51 -17.95 12.70
CA LEU A 19 13.45 -17.06 13.17
C LEU A 19 12.92 -16.18 12.04
N VAL A 20 11.60 -16.10 11.94
CA VAL A 20 10.89 -15.20 11.02
C VAL A 20 10.07 -14.22 11.85
N SER A 21 10.51 -12.96 11.90
CA SER A 21 9.87 -11.90 12.68
C SER A 21 8.44 -11.58 12.19
N SER A 22 8.19 -11.69 10.89
CA SER A 22 6.93 -11.31 10.26
C SER A 22 6.27 -12.48 9.52
N ALA A 23 6.23 -13.67 10.13
CA ALA A 23 5.65 -14.87 9.51
C ALA A 23 4.17 -14.69 9.09
N GLY A 24 3.42 -13.80 9.77
CA GLY A 24 2.04 -13.45 9.42
C GLY A 24 1.88 -12.77 8.05
N VAL A 25 2.97 -12.27 7.45
CA VAL A 25 2.95 -11.72 6.08
C VAL A 25 2.63 -12.81 5.05
N LEU A 26 3.03 -14.06 5.31
CA LEU A 26 2.82 -15.18 4.37
C LEU A 26 1.34 -15.42 4.04
N PRO A 27 0.42 -15.66 5.00
CA PRO A 27 -0.99 -15.86 4.69
C PRO A 27 -1.63 -14.63 4.03
N ILE A 28 -1.21 -13.42 4.40
CA ILE A 28 -1.71 -12.17 3.80
C ILE A 28 -1.29 -12.07 2.33
N MET A 29 -0.03 -12.35 2.02
CA MET A 29 0.47 -12.32 0.65
C MET A 29 -0.10 -13.46 -0.20
N ARG A 30 -0.41 -14.62 0.41
CA ARG A 30 -1.15 -15.69 -0.27
C ARG A 30 -2.58 -15.28 -0.63
N LEU A 31 -3.27 -14.59 0.28
CA LEU A 31 -4.58 -14.01 0.00
C LEU A 31 -4.50 -12.95 -1.11
N ALA A 32 -3.48 -12.08 -1.08
CA ALA A 32 -3.25 -11.08 -2.12
C ALA A 32 -2.96 -11.71 -3.49
N GLU A 33 -2.21 -12.81 -3.53
CA GLU A 33 -1.96 -13.60 -4.74
C GLU A 33 -3.27 -14.20 -5.28
N ASN A 34 -4.07 -14.82 -4.43
CA ASN A 34 -5.37 -15.38 -4.82
C ASN A 34 -6.33 -14.30 -5.34
N ALA A 35 -6.35 -13.11 -4.70
CA ALA A 35 -7.10 -11.95 -5.16
C ALA A 35 -6.52 -11.31 -6.45
N GLY A 36 -5.40 -11.82 -6.96
CA GLY A 36 -4.83 -11.43 -8.25
C GLY A 36 -3.96 -10.17 -8.21
N LEU A 37 -3.44 -9.75 -7.05
CA LEU A 37 -2.62 -8.52 -6.93
C LEU A 37 -1.53 -8.46 -8.00
N ARG A 38 -0.68 -9.49 -8.09
CA ARG A 38 0.44 -9.51 -9.04
C ARG A 38 -0.03 -9.45 -10.48
N SER A 39 -0.99 -10.30 -10.86
CA SER A 39 -1.46 -10.42 -12.24
C SER A 39 -2.22 -9.18 -12.71
N LEU A 40 -2.96 -8.52 -11.80
CA LEU A 40 -3.63 -7.26 -12.07
C LEU A 40 -2.60 -6.14 -12.29
N VAL A 41 -1.56 -6.05 -11.47
CA VAL A 41 -0.51 -5.05 -11.67
C VAL A 41 0.21 -5.28 -12.99
N ASP A 42 0.64 -6.51 -13.28
CA ASP A 42 1.34 -6.83 -14.53
C ASP A 42 0.50 -6.50 -15.78
N ARG A 43 -0.84 -6.55 -15.65
CA ARG A 43 -1.77 -6.21 -16.74
C ARG A 43 -2.04 -4.71 -16.88
N TRP A 44 -2.17 -3.99 -15.77
CA TRP A 44 -2.76 -2.64 -15.77
C TRP A 44 -1.77 -1.52 -15.43
N LEU A 45 -0.59 -1.84 -14.91
CA LEU A 45 0.46 -0.87 -14.61
C LEU A 45 1.53 -0.91 -15.70
N SER A 46 1.59 0.13 -16.52
CA SER A 46 2.61 0.28 -17.56
C SER A 46 3.58 1.39 -17.18
N VAL A 47 4.75 1.00 -16.69
CA VAL A 47 5.85 1.91 -16.39
C VAL A 47 6.91 1.75 -17.47
N PRO A 48 7.24 2.80 -18.25
CA PRO A 48 8.27 2.70 -19.27
C PRO A 48 9.65 2.36 -18.70
N THR A 49 10.58 1.95 -19.57
CA THR A 49 11.99 1.61 -19.25
C THR A 49 12.18 0.32 -18.46
N ASP A 50 13.44 -0.02 -18.16
CA ASP A 50 13.82 -1.13 -17.27
C ASP A 50 13.20 -1.01 -15.87
N LYS A 51 12.86 0.21 -15.44
CA LYS A 51 12.24 0.45 -14.13
C LYS A 51 10.87 -0.20 -14.01
N GLY A 52 10.13 -0.37 -15.11
CA GLY A 52 8.85 -1.08 -15.12
C GLY A 52 8.92 -2.61 -15.16
N ALA A 53 10.11 -3.19 -15.37
CA ALA A 53 10.24 -4.65 -15.43
C ALA A 53 9.75 -5.31 -14.13
N ASN A 54 8.98 -6.38 -14.23
CA ASN A 54 8.42 -7.12 -13.09
C ASN A 54 7.61 -6.23 -12.13
N ALA A 55 6.80 -5.32 -12.67
CA ALA A 55 5.99 -4.38 -11.89
C ALA A 55 5.13 -5.07 -10.83
N GLY A 56 4.48 -6.21 -11.15
CA GLY A 56 3.68 -6.97 -10.20
C GLY A 56 4.46 -7.44 -9.00
N LEU A 57 5.66 -7.99 -9.20
CA LEU A 57 6.51 -8.42 -8.09
C LEU A 57 7.03 -7.23 -7.26
N LYS A 58 7.33 -6.08 -7.88
CA LYS A 58 7.72 -4.86 -7.15
C LYS A 58 6.59 -4.31 -6.29
N VAL A 59 5.36 -4.27 -6.82
CA VAL A 59 4.18 -3.85 -6.06
C VAL A 59 3.85 -4.85 -4.96
N SER A 60 3.90 -6.16 -5.23
CA SER A 60 3.72 -7.18 -4.19
C SER A 60 4.79 -7.08 -3.10
N THR A 61 6.04 -6.74 -3.44
CA THR A 61 7.09 -6.51 -2.46
C THR A 61 6.74 -5.31 -1.57
N LEU A 62 6.30 -4.18 -2.16
CA LEU A 62 5.88 -3.01 -1.40
C LEU A 62 4.72 -3.32 -0.44
N VAL A 63 3.69 -4.01 -0.93
CA VAL A 63 2.55 -4.44 -0.09
C VAL A 63 3.02 -5.34 1.05
N ALA A 64 3.88 -6.32 0.76
CA ALA A 64 4.44 -7.20 1.80
C ALA A 64 5.21 -6.41 2.87
N GLY A 65 6.00 -5.41 2.46
CA GLY A 65 6.74 -4.55 3.39
C GLY A 65 5.81 -3.73 4.26
N MET A 66 4.80 -3.09 3.67
CA MET A 66 3.78 -2.33 4.42
C MET A 66 3.05 -3.20 5.44
N VAL A 67 2.70 -4.44 5.06
CA VAL A 67 2.09 -5.43 5.97
C VAL A 67 3.07 -5.84 7.08
N ALA A 68 4.36 -5.92 6.79
CA ALA A 68 5.42 -6.19 7.76
C ALA A 68 5.76 -4.97 8.65
N GLY A 69 5.13 -3.80 8.42
CA GLY A 69 5.34 -2.58 9.19
C GLY A 69 6.35 -1.59 8.59
N ALA A 70 6.78 -1.76 7.34
CA ALA A 70 7.61 -0.77 6.65
C ALA A 70 6.80 0.49 6.32
N ASP A 71 7.19 1.62 6.88
CA ASP A 71 6.60 2.94 6.61
C ASP A 71 7.49 3.81 5.71
N SER A 72 8.77 3.45 5.54
CA SER A 72 9.68 4.03 4.57
C SER A 72 10.27 3.00 3.59
N ILE A 73 10.91 3.50 2.52
CA ILE A 73 11.62 2.63 1.56
C ILE A 73 12.82 1.95 2.20
N ASP A 74 13.45 2.58 3.19
CA ASP A 74 14.60 2.00 3.89
C ASP A 74 14.15 0.82 4.77
N ASP A 75 12.94 0.87 5.31
CA ASP A 75 12.36 -0.21 6.13
C ASP A 75 11.96 -1.44 5.31
N MET A 76 11.97 -1.37 3.97
CA MET A 76 11.76 -2.54 3.11
C MET A 76 12.80 -3.64 3.34
N ALA A 77 13.92 -3.33 4.00
CA ALA A 77 14.88 -4.31 4.49
C ALA A 77 14.25 -5.31 5.48
N VAL A 78 13.13 -4.99 6.15
CA VAL A 78 12.35 -5.89 7.03
C VAL A 78 12.06 -7.23 6.35
N LEU A 79 11.82 -7.23 5.04
CA LEU A 79 11.53 -8.44 4.28
C LEU A 79 12.75 -9.35 4.06
N ARG A 80 13.95 -8.88 4.39
CA ARG A 80 15.23 -9.57 4.15
C ARG A 80 15.91 -10.02 5.44
N HIS A 81 15.29 -9.80 6.60
CA HIS A 81 15.84 -10.18 7.90
C HIS A 81 15.56 -11.64 8.26
N GLY A 82 16.49 -12.26 9.01
CA GLY A 82 16.36 -13.61 9.56
C GLY A 82 16.02 -14.67 8.50
N GLY A 83 15.08 -15.55 8.84
CA GLY A 83 14.62 -16.64 7.99
C GLY A 83 13.69 -16.25 6.82
N MET A 84 13.47 -14.95 6.53
CA MET A 84 12.51 -14.51 5.49
C MET A 84 12.81 -15.07 4.10
N ALA A 85 14.08 -15.33 3.79
CA ALA A 85 14.49 -15.96 2.53
C ALA A 85 13.95 -17.40 2.36
N ARG A 86 13.50 -18.05 3.44
CA ARG A 86 12.82 -19.35 3.37
C ARG A 86 11.34 -19.23 2.97
N LEU A 87 10.73 -18.07 3.19
CA LEU A 87 9.32 -17.81 2.86
C LEU A 87 9.13 -17.14 1.50
N PHE A 88 10.07 -16.29 1.11
CA PHE A 88 9.99 -15.52 -0.13
C PHE A 88 11.23 -15.73 -0.98
N THR A 89 11.03 -16.22 -2.20
CA THR A 89 12.12 -16.50 -3.14
C THR A 89 12.56 -15.27 -3.95
N SER A 90 11.76 -14.20 -3.94
CA SER A 90 11.97 -13.01 -4.78
C SER A 90 11.53 -11.73 -4.06
N ILE A 91 12.47 -11.06 -3.37
CA ILE A 91 12.24 -9.76 -2.69
C ILE A 91 13.16 -8.71 -3.30
N TYR A 92 12.58 -7.62 -3.81
CA TYR A 92 13.37 -6.53 -4.39
C TYR A 92 14.07 -5.69 -3.33
N ALA A 93 15.22 -5.11 -3.72
CA ALA A 93 16.00 -4.25 -2.83
C ALA A 93 15.31 -2.88 -2.68
N PRO A 94 15.47 -2.20 -1.53
CA PRO A 94 15.02 -0.83 -1.33
C PRO A 94 15.36 0.11 -2.49
N SER A 95 16.60 0.06 -2.99
CA SER A 95 17.06 0.89 -4.11
C SER A 95 16.33 0.61 -5.44
N THR A 96 16.00 -0.66 -5.70
CA THR A 96 15.20 -1.07 -6.87
C THR A 96 13.77 -0.55 -6.76
N LEU A 97 13.15 -0.70 -5.59
CA LEU A 97 11.80 -0.23 -5.32
C LEU A 97 11.72 1.30 -5.38
N GLY A 98 12.70 2.00 -4.80
CA GLY A 98 12.78 3.46 -4.85
C GLY A 98 12.95 3.97 -6.28
N SER A 99 13.75 3.30 -7.12
CA SER A 99 13.88 3.68 -8.53
C SER A 99 12.61 3.43 -9.34
N PHE A 100 11.87 2.37 -9.02
CA PHE A 100 10.54 2.12 -9.59
C PHE A 100 9.54 3.22 -9.19
N LEU A 101 9.42 3.53 -7.90
CA LEU A 101 8.50 4.57 -7.42
C LEU A 101 8.85 5.98 -7.92
N ARG A 102 10.14 6.30 -8.09
CA ARG A 102 10.56 7.59 -8.67
C ARG A 102 10.14 7.77 -10.12
N SER A 103 9.84 6.70 -10.85
CA SER A 103 9.31 6.77 -12.21
C SER A 103 7.80 7.05 -12.26
N PHE A 104 7.12 7.02 -11.11
CA PHE A 104 5.68 7.19 -11.07
C PHE A 104 5.28 8.62 -11.40
N THR A 105 4.23 8.71 -12.21
CA THR A 105 3.51 9.94 -12.52
C THR A 105 2.12 9.79 -11.94
N PHE A 106 1.34 10.86 -11.94
CA PHE A 106 -0.07 10.80 -11.57
C PHE A 106 -0.86 9.79 -12.43
N GLY A 107 -0.43 9.54 -13.67
CA GLY A 107 -1.01 8.49 -14.52
C GLY A 107 -0.78 7.08 -13.95
N HIS A 108 0.41 6.80 -13.42
CA HIS A 108 0.73 5.52 -12.78
C HIS A 108 -0.08 5.33 -11.48
N VAL A 109 -0.30 6.40 -10.71
CA VAL A 109 -1.23 6.36 -9.55
C VAL A 109 -2.65 5.99 -10.00
N ARG A 110 -3.10 6.55 -11.14
CA ARG A 110 -4.43 6.24 -11.69
C ARG A 110 -4.56 4.81 -12.19
N GLN A 111 -3.48 4.23 -12.72
CA GLN A 111 -3.39 2.81 -13.07
C GLN A 111 -3.43 1.93 -11.82
N LEU A 112 -2.73 2.30 -10.75
CA LEU A 112 -2.78 1.58 -9.48
C LEU A 112 -4.16 1.64 -8.81
N ASP A 113 -4.87 2.76 -8.91
CA ASP A 113 -6.25 2.82 -8.43
C ASP A 113 -7.16 1.85 -9.22
N ALA A 114 -6.91 1.67 -10.52
CA ALA A 114 -7.62 0.69 -11.35
C ALA A 114 -7.31 -0.76 -10.95
N VAL A 115 -6.06 -1.03 -10.53
CA VAL A 115 -5.65 -2.30 -9.92
C VAL A 115 -6.36 -2.50 -8.58
N ALA A 116 -6.33 -1.50 -7.69
CA ALA A 116 -6.91 -1.56 -6.36
C ALA A 116 -8.41 -1.86 -6.39
N SER A 117 -9.18 -1.19 -7.26
CA SER A 117 -10.62 -1.46 -7.41
C SER A 117 -10.90 -2.90 -7.86
N ARG A 118 -10.12 -3.43 -8.81
CA ARG A 118 -10.29 -4.81 -9.30
C ARG A 118 -9.87 -5.85 -8.26
N MET A 119 -8.76 -5.59 -7.57
CA MET A 119 -8.27 -6.45 -6.50
C MET A 119 -9.29 -6.52 -5.37
N LEU A 120 -9.90 -5.39 -4.99
CA LEU A 120 -10.91 -5.37 -3.93
C LEU A 120 -12.13 -6.23 -4.27
N ILE A 121 -12.62 -6.18 -5.52
CA ILE A 121 -13.72 -7.03 -5.98
C ILE A 121 -13.35 -8.51 -5.83
N ASN A 122 -12.14 -8.89 -6.24
CA ASN A 122 -11.67 -10.27 -6.08
C ASN A 122 -11.50 -10.65 -4.60
N LEU A 123 -10.95 -9.73 -3.79
CA LEU A 123 -10.72 -9.94 -2.37
C LEU A 123 -12.04 -10.17 -1.62
N ALA A 124 -13.10 -9.43 -1.94
CA ALA A 124 -14.43 -9.63 -1.37
C ALA A 124 -14.97 -11.04 -1.62
N GLY A 125 -14.61 -11.67 -2.76
CA GLY A 125 -14.94 -13.07 -3.05
C GLY A 125 -14.14 -14.09 -2.24
N HIS A 126 -12.93 -13.74 -1.78
CA HIS A 126 -12.08 -14.62 -0.97
C HIS A 126 -12.23 -14.41 0.54
N ALA A 127 -12.64 -13.21 0.96
CA ALA A 127 -12.75 -12.79 2.36
C ALA A 127 -14.02 -11.92 2.54
N PRO A 128 -15.19 -12.53 2.82
CA PRO A 128 -16.46 -11.81 2.97
C PRO A 128 -16.55 -11.12 4.35
N ILE A 129 -15.65 -10.17 4.60
CA ILE A 129 -15.53 -9.46 5.89
C ILE A 129 -16.70 -8.50 6.16
N VAL A 130 -17.39 -8.05 5.11
CA VAL A 130 -18.65 -7.30 5.20
C VAL A 130 -19.75 -8.18 4.59
N PRO A 131 -20.40 -9.04 5.40
CA PRO A 131 -21.48 -9.88 4.90
C PRO A 131 -22.66 -9.02 4.46
N ALA A 132 -23.37 -9.48 3.42
CA ALA A 132 -24.63 -8.87 3.03
C ALA A 132 -25.61 -8.95 4.22
N PRO A 133 -26.30 -7.85 4.59
CA PRO A 133 -27.28 -7.90 5.67
C PRO A 133 -28.38 -8.92 5.38
N ALA A 134 -28.76 -9.70 6.40
CA ALA A 134 -29.96 -10.52 6.34
C ALA A 134 -31.22 -9.62 6.26
N ASP A 135 -32.28 -10.15 5.63
CA ASP A 135 -33.63 -9.59 5.67
C ASP A 135 -33.76 -8.11 5.28
N GLY A 136 -32.91 -7.63 4.36
CA GLY A 136 -32.96 -6.24 3.88
C GLY A 136 -32.41 -5.21 4.86
N GLY A 137 -31.54 -5.64 5.79
CA GLY A 137 -30.84 -4.74 6.71
C GLY A 137 -30.05 -3.63 6.00
N LEU A 138 -29.83 -2.52 6.71
CA LEU A 138 -29.18 -1.35 6.15
C LEU A 138 -27.68 -1.56 5.93
N VAL A 139 -27.19 -0.99 4.83
CA VAL A 139 -25.75 -0.81 4.55
C VAL A 139 -25.49 0.69 4.59
N PHE A 140 -24.56 1.10 5.44
CA PHE A 140 -24.11 2.50 5.50
C PHE A 140 -22.86 2.64 4.64
N VAL A 141 -22.91 3.59 3.70
CA VAL A 141 -21.77 3.96 2.86
C VAL A 141 -21.45 5.41 3.16
N ASP A 142 -20.21 5.63 3.58
CA ASP A 142 -19.69 6.95 3.85
C ASP A 142 -18.57 7.28 2.87
N VAL A 143 -18.59 8.49 2.32
CA VAL A 143 -17.68 8.92 1.25
C VAL A 143 -17.17 10.30 1.59
N ASP A 144 -15.93 10.35 2.05
CA ASP A 144 -15.28 11.56 2.48
C ASP A 144 -14.09 11.89 1.59
N ASP A 145 -13.91 13.17 1.33
CA ASP A 145 -12.69 13.68 0.75
C ASP A 145 -11.88 14.54 1.71
N THR A 146 -10.58 14.58 1.47
CA THR A 146 -9.65 15.41 2.23
C THR A 146 -8.59 15.98 1.31
N ILE A 147 -8.18 17.21 1.59
CA ILE A 147 -7.14 17.90 0.83
C ILE A 147 -5.83 17.70 1.56
N ILE A 148 -4.85 17.12 0.86
CA ILE A 148 -3.46 17.02 1.31
C ILE A 148 -2.72 18.25 0.77
N PRO A 149 -2.39 19.26 1.60
CA PRO A 149 -1.75 20.48 1.14
C PRO A 149 -0.37 20.21 0.55
N VAL A 150 -0.04 20.92 -0.53
CA VAL A 150 1.26 20.78 -1.20
C VAL A 150 1.85 22.14 -1.54
N HIS A 151 3.03 22.41 -0.99
CA HIS A 151 3.72 23.70 -1.14
C HIS A 151 4.67 23.77 -2.34
N GLY A 152 5.04 22.63 -2.95
CA GLY A 152 5.98 22.58 -4.08
C GLY A 152 5.31 22.69 -5.46
N PRO A 153 5.77 23.56 -6.39
CA PRO A 153 5.12 23.77 -7.69
C PRO A 153 5.20 22.54 -8.61
N LYS A 154 6.24 21.71 -8.44
CA LYS A 154 6.51 20.54 -9.31
C LYS A 154 5.69 19.28 -8.97
N LYS A 155 4.92 19.26 -7.88
CA LYS A 155 4.13 18.08 -7.51
C LYS A 155 2.99 17.88 -8.52
N GLN A 156 3.10 16.82 -9.32
CA GLN A 156 2.08 16.48 -10.31
C GLN A 156 0.73 16.17 -9.64
N GLY A 157 -0.35 16.60 -10.28
CA GLY A 157 -1.72 16.39 -9.80
C GLY A 157 -2.15 17.38 -8.71
N ALA A 158 -1.22 18.07 -8.04
CA ALA A 158 -1.57 19.11 -7.09
C ALA A 158 -2.15 20.33 -7.82
N GLY A 159 -3.21 20.91 -7.27
CA GLY A 159 -3.91 22.06 -7.84
C GLY A 159 -4.81 22.74 -6.82
N PHE A 160 -5.39 23.87 -7.20
CA PHE A 160 -6.37 24.58 -6.39
C PHE A 160 -7.77 24.03 -6.69
N GLY A 161 -8.50 23.66 -5.63
CA GLY A 161 -9.92 23.30 -5.68
C GLY A 161 -10.79 24.36 -5.01
N TYR A 162 -12.02 24.00 -4.62
CA TYR A 162 -13.00 24.92 -4.03
C TYR A 162 -12.53 25.56 -2.70
N SER A 163 -11.65 24.90 -1.95
CA SER A 163 -11.13 25.41 -0.67
C SER A 163 -10.10 26.53 -0.83
N GLY A 164 -9.62 26.79 -2.05
CA GLY A 164 -8.49 27.70 -2.29
C GLY A 164 -7.14 27.16 -1.78
N VAL A 165 -7.09 25.96 -1.21
CA VAL A 165 -5.84 25.31 -0.79
C VAL A 165 -5.27 24.51 -1.95
N ARG A 166 -4.00 24.76 -2.30
CA ARG A 166 -3.29 23.95 -3.28
C ARG A 166 -2.93 22.59 -2.68
N GLY A 167 -3.47 21.51 -3.24
CA GLY A 167 -3.22 20.18 -2.72
C GLY A 167 -3.55 19.06 -3.70
N LEU A 168 -3.39 17.83 -3.22
CA LEU A 168 -4.02 16.65 -3.82
C LEU A 168 -5.31 16.39 -3.06
N ASN A 169 -6.32 15.86 -3.74
CA ASN A 169 -7.59 15.52 -3.09
C ASN A 169 -7.66 14.00 -2.94
N ALA A 170 -7.64 13.50 -1.72
CA ALA A 170 -7.82 12.08 -1.41
C ALA A 170 -9.29 11.82 -1.12
N LEU A 171 -9.86 10.81 -1.77
CA LEU A 171 -11.22 10.33 -1.52
C LEU A 171 -11.12 8.97 -0.85
N LEU A 172 -11.90 8.77 0.21
CA LEU A 172 -12.04 7.50 0.92
C LEU A 172 -13.53 7.13 0.95
N ALA A 173 -13.81 5.85 0.77
CA ALA A 173 -15.14 5.31 1.00
C ALA A 173 -15.07 4.19 2.03
N THR A 174 -15.97 4.23 3.01
CA THR A 174 -16.15 3.17 3.99
C THR A 174 -17.54 2.56 3.88
N VAL A 175 -17.64 1.28 4.24
CA VAL A 175 -18.91 0.58 4.37
C VAL A 175 -19.03 0.00 5.77
N SER A 176 -20.20 0.08 6.38
CA SER A 176 -20.53 -0.63 7.61
C SER A 176 -21.93 -1.20 7.56
N THR A 177 -22.19 -2.19 8.42
CA THR A 177 -23.52 -2.77 8.63
C THR A 177 -23.79 -2.83 10.13
N SER A 178 -24.98 -3.28 10.53
CA SER A 178 -25.27 -3.53 11.95
C SER A 178 -24.37 -4.60 12.59
N THR A 179 -23.69 -5.43 11.77
CA THR A 179 -22.87 -6.56 12.21
C THR A 179 -21.40 -6.45 11.79
N SER A 180 -21.04 -5.43 11.00
CA SER A 180 -19.68 -5.19 10.55
C SER A 180 -19.25 -3.78 10.92
N ALA A 181 -18.09 -3.67 11.58
CA ALA A 181 -17.40 -2.40 11.76
C ALA A 181 -17.11 -1.74 10.39
N PRO A 182 -16.89 -0.41 10.35
CA PRO A 182 -16.50 0.28 9.12
C PRO A 182 -15.25 -0.31 8.47
N VAL A 183 -15.34 -0.66 7.19
CA VAL A 183 -14.25 -1.16 6.36
C VAL A 183 -14.02 -0.19 5.20
N VAL A 184 -12.76 0.13 4.90
CA VAL A 184 -12.40 0.92 3.72
C VAL A 184 -12.62 0.10 2.46
N ILE A 185 -13.52 0.55 1.59
CA ILE A 185 -13.88 -0.11 0.32
C ILE A 185 -13.50 0.70 -0.93
N ALA A 186 -13.00 1.92 -0.77
CA ALA A 186 -12.33 2.60 -1.85
C ALA A 186 -11.36 3.62 -1.29
N HIS A 187 -10.28 3.81 -2.02
CA HIS A 187 -9.44 4.99 -1.88
C HIS A 187 -9.11 5.49 -3.29
N ARG A 188 -9.02 6.80 -3.45
CA ARG A 188 -8.65 7.40 -4.73
C ARG A 188 -7.91 8.70 -4.51
N LEU A 189 -6.71 8.80 -5.09
CA LEU A 189 -6.00 10.08 -5.14
C LEU A 189 -6.40 10.85 -6.42
N ARG A 190 -7.17 11.92 -6.23
CA ARG A 190 -7.63 12.83 -7.27
C ARG A 190 -6.70 14.04 -7.41
N LYS A 191 -6.80 14.73 -8.54
CA LYS A 191 -6.08 16.00 -8.73
C LYS A 191 -6.68 17.05 -7.80
N GLY A 192 -5.91 18.07 -7.43
CA GLY A 192 -6.38 19.16 -6.56
C GLY A 192 -7.53 19.98 -7.12
N ALA A 193 -7.63 20.09 -8.45
CA ALA A 193 -8.74 20.73 -9.13
C ALA A 193 -9.97 19.81 -9.28
N ALA A 194 -10.01 18.67 -8.59
CA ALA A 194 -11.21 17.85 -8.53
C ALA A 194 -12.28 18.60 -7.72
N GLY A 195 -13.42 18.84 -8.36
CA GLY A 195 -14.69 19.25 -7.77
C GLY A 195 -15.76 18.26 -8.19
#